data_AF-A0A820EQ57-F1
#
_entry.id   AF-A0A820EQ57-F1
#
_cell.length_a   1.000
_cell.length_b   1.000
_cell.length_c   1.000
_cell.angle_alpha   90.00
_cell.angle_beta   90.00
_cell.angle_gamma   90.00
#
_symmetry.space_group_name_H-M   'P 1'
#
loop_
_entity.id
_entity.type
_entity.pdbx_description
1 polymer ?
#
loop_
_entity_poly.entity_id
_entity_poly.type
_entity_poly.pdbx_seq_one_letter_code
_entity_poly.pdbx_strand_id
1 'polypeptide(L)'
;KAVSRSLKTVRTALMTRFVPSNLGFNHITQQETIDQNTSTMARRLMCDAKSNTAIVVIDGTYLYIQKSRNNEFQRKPFNLYKKRSLLKPMIIVSTTGYVIACIDPFCSSYSNNDASIMDNILHRNTENILNWLKKDDIVVVDRGFRDSVHTMESLDLNVVLPPFLNARRQFTTSEVNQSKYVTKRNNLKESSTKWHAMDRIDIIEEFPILSEDEIVNDITLGTFQLKRARSYAEENASTTDLTGSVNYTIHRCQEFPDIIRAPTQSAHVSRAQYHPTIRFTREEILDWWRDCTAGNSVIGCCSHIASAICFLSFERWQTQSRSRPSGTFINFVADAAAQQELSDSTNDDEDEDDDED
;
A
#
# COMPACT_ATOMS: atom_id res chain seq x y z
N LYS A 1 -17.99 -10.58 34.32
CA LYS A 1 -16.91 -11.34 35.00
C LYS A 1 -16.28 -12.41 34.10
N ALA A 2 -17.06 -13.20 33.34
CA ALA A 2 -16.52 -14.21 32.41
C ALA A 2 -15.61 -13.62 31.31
N VAL A 3 -16.07 -12.58 30.58
CA VAL A 3 -15.27 -11.94 29.50
C VAL A 3 -13.92 -11.43 29.98
N SER A 4 -13.88 -10.76 31.13
CA SER A 4 -12.63 -10.25 31.72
C SER A 4 -11.66 -11.38 32.07
N ARG A 5 -12.17 -12.51 32.57
CA ARG A 5 -11.35 -13.70 32.84
C ARG A 5 -10.81 -14.30 31.55
N SER A 6 -11.64 -14.44 30.51
CA SER A 6 -11.21 -14.95 29.20
C SER A 6 -10.14 -14.06 28.58
N LEU A 7 -10.33 -12.74 28.57
CA LEU A 7 -9.33 -11.79 28.06
C LEU A 7 -8.01 -11.87 28.83
N LYS A 8 -8.06 -12.04 30.16
CA LYS A 8 -6.86 -12.22 30.97
C LYS A 8 -6.14 -13.52 30.61
N THR A 9 -6.86 -14.63 30.45
CA THR A 9 -6.28 -15.91 30.04
C THR A 9 -5.64 -15.81 28.66
N VAL A 10 -6.33 -15.22 27.67
CA VAL A 10 -5.80 -15.02 26.32
C VAL A 10 -4.55 -14.15 26.36
N ARG A 11 -4.59 -13.02 27.07
CA ARG A 11 -3.41 -12.15 27.24
C ARG A 11 -2.24 -12.92 27.85
N THR A 12 -2.46 -13.68 28.92
CA THR A 12 -1.40 -14.49 29.53
C THR A 12 -0.83 -15.48 28.53
N ALA A 13 -1.68 -16.19 27.78
CA ALA A 13 -1.22 -17.15 26.77
C ALA A 13 -0.43 -16.48 25.63
N LEU A 14 -0.86 -15.30 25.16
CA LEU A 14 -0.12 -14.54 24.15
C LEU A 14 1.25 -14.09 24.68
N MET A 15 1.30 -13.54 25.90
CA MET A 15 2.55 -13.07 26.49
C MET A 15 3.54 -14.21 26.79
N THR A 16 3.07 -15.43 27.07
CA THR A 16 3.95 -16.55 27.40
C THR A 16 4.32 -17.41 26.20
N ARG A 17 3.47 -17.49 25.17
CA ARG A 17 3.65 -18.45 24.05
C ARG A 17 3.82 -17.79 22.68
N PHE A 18 3.29 -16.58 22.50
CA PHE A 18 3.32 -15.92 21.18
C PHE A 18 4.40 -14.85 21.14
N VAL A 19 4.34 -13.86 22.03
CA VAL A 19 5.23 -12.69 22.02
C VAL A 19 6.71 -13.08 22.02
N PRO A 20 7.21 -13.95 22.91
CA PRO A 20 8.64 -14.27 22.95
C PRO A 20 9.19 -14.90 21.67
N SER A 21 8.31 -15.47 20.83
CA SER A 21 8.70 -16.16 19.59
C SER A 21 8.31 -15.41 18.32
N ASN A 22 7.55 -14.32 18.40
CA ASN A 22 6.96 -13.68 17.21
C ASN A 22 6.92 -12.14 17.27
N LEU A 23 7.30 -11.51 18.38
CA LEU A 23 7.22 -10.05 18.52
C LEU A 23 8.26 -9.49 19.50
N GLY A 24 8.89 -8.39 19.12
CA GLY A 24 9.93 -7.71 19.90
C GLY A 24 11.33 -8.21 19.55
N PHE A 25 12.37 -7.44 19.85
CA PHE A 25 13.71 -7.65 19.28
C PHE A 25 14.42 -8.96 19.64
N ASN A 26 13.90 -9.75 20.57
CA ASN A 26 14.51 -11.01 21.01
C ASN A 26 14.19 -12.21 20.10
N HIS A 27 13.09 -12.16 19.34
CA HIS A 27 12.64 -13.33 18.56
C HIS A 27 13.31 -13.43 17.19
N ILE A 28 13.84 -12.32 16.66
CA ILE A 28 14.49 -12.25 15.36
C ILE A 28 15.76 -11.42 15.46
N THR A 29 16.86 -11.95 14.94
CA THR A 29 18.12 -11.20 14.93
C THR A 29 18.13 -10.17 13.80
N GLN A 30 18.96 -9.15 13.96
CA GLN A 30 19.20 -8.17 12.91
C GLN A 30 19.72 -8.85 11.63
N GLN A 31 20.68 -9.78 11.75
CA GLN A 31 21.23 -10.51 10.61
C GLN A 31 20.16 -11.34 9.89
N GLU A 32 19.32 -12.05 10.63
CA GLU A 32 18.21 -12.82 10.04
C GLU A 32 17.20 -11.91 9.31
N THR A 33 16.99 -10.69 9.82
CA THR A 33 16.14 -9.70 9.15
C THR A 33 16.77 -9.19 7.87
N ILE A 34 18.09 -8.97 7.88
CA ILE A 34 18.85 -8.64 6.67
C ILE A 34 18.73 -9.78 5.67
N ASP A 35 18.97 -11.02 6.06
CA ASP A 35 19.05 -12.15 5.14
C ASP A 35 17.68 -12.53 4.56
N GLN A 36 16.65 -12.57 5.40
CA GLN A 36 15.36 -13.18 5.05
C GLN A 36 14.21 -12.17 4.88
N ASN A 37 14.30 -11.01 5.53
CA ASN A 37 13.17 -10.07 5.62
C ASN A 37 13.47 -8.70 5.02
N THR A 38 14.54 -8.60 4.23
CA THR A 38 14.86 -7.39 3.48
C THR A 38 14.66 -7.63 1.98
N SER A 39 13.74 -6.88 1.36
CA SER A 39 13.40 -7.07 -0.05
C SER A 39 14.56 -6.66 -0.97
N THR A 40 14.73 -7.37 -2.08
CA THR A 40 15.73 -7.03 -3.11
C THR A 40 15.54 -5.59 -3.59
N MET A 41 14.28 -5.19 -3.77
CA MET A 41 13.91 -3.83 -4.17
C MET A 41 14.44 -2.79 -3.18
N ALA A 42 14.20 -2.97 -1.87
CA ALA A 42 14.68 -2.03 -0.87
C ALA A 42 16.21 -1.96 -0.82
N ARG A 43 16.90 -3.12 -0.92
CA ARG A 43 18.37 -3.13 -1.01
C ARG A 43 18.86 -2.34 -2.21
N ARG A 44 18.30 -2.55 -3.40
CA ARG A 44 18.72 -1.83 -4.62
C ARG A 44 18.49 -0.33 -4.53
N LEU A 45 17.48 0.10 -3.78
CA LEU A 45 17.09 1.51 -3.70
C LEU A 45 17.79 2.28 -2.58
N MET A 46 18.14 1.61 -1.48
CA MET A 46 18.62 2.26 -0.27
C MET A 46 20.02 1.82 0.14
N CYS A 47 20.52 0.71 -0.40
CA CYS A 47 21.82 0.14 -0.08
C CYS A 47 22.66 -0.08 -1.33
N ASP A 48 23.98 -0.15 -1.14
CA ASP A 48 24.83 -0.82 -2.12
C ASP A 48 24.59 -2.33 -2.04
N ALA A 49 24.60 -3.05 -3.18
CA ALA A 49 24.22 -4.47 -3.26
C ALA A 49 25.05 -5.43 -2.35
N LYS A 50 26.10 -4.94 -1.70
CA LYS A 50 26.97 -5.68 -0.77
C LYS A 50 26.83 -5.24 0.69
N SER A 51 25.95 -4.29 1.01
CA SER A 51 25.84 -3.77 2.37
C SER A 51 25.11 -4.76 3.27
N ASN A 52 25.71 -5.07 4.42
CA ASN A 52 25.09 -5.87 5.47
C ASN A 52 24.32 -4.95 6.42
N THR A 53 23.26 -4.34 5.90
CA THR A 53 22.55 -3.24 6.55
C THR A 53 21.08 -3.60 6.72
N ALA A 54 20.54 -3.44 7.93
CA ALA A 54 19.11 -3.62 8.15
C ALA A 54 18.35 -2.40 7.61
N ILE A 55 17.22 -2.65 6.98
CA ILE A 55 16.29 -1.60 6.55
C ILE A 55 14.97 -1.84 7.27
N VAL A 56 14.60 -0.93 8.15
CA VAL A 56 13.35 -1.00 8.92
C VAL A 56 12.45 0.18 8.61
N VAL A 57 11.14 -0.06 8.55
CA VAL A 57 10.11 0.96 8.44
C VAL A 57 9.46 1.12 9.80
N ILE A 58 9.38 2.36 10.27
CA ILE A 58 8.80 2.67 11.58
C ILE A 58 7.62 3.62 11.39
N ASP A 59 6.47 3.23 11.93
CA ASP A 59 5.26 4.05 11.87
C ASP A 59 4.38 3.89 13.12
N GLY A 60 3.67 4.97 13.45
CA GLY A 60 2.72 5.01 14.55
C GLY A 60 1.31 4.69 14.08
N THR A 61 0.72 3.60 14.58
CA THR A 61 -0.68 3.28 14.27
C THR A 61 -1.62 3.72 15.39
N TYR A 62 -2.92 3.86 15.13
CA TYR A 62 -3.89 4.31 16.12
C TYR A 62 -4.75 3.16 16.65
N LEU A 63 -4.78 3.00 17.96
CA LEU A 63 -5.73 2.16 18.67
C LEU A 63 -6.83 3.03 19.26
N TYR A 64 -8.06 2.83 18.80
CA TYR A 64 -9.22 3.48 19.40
C TYR A 64 -9.50 2.90 20.78
N ILE A 65 -9.72 3.79 21.75
CA ILE A 65 -10.15 3.41 23.09
C ILE A 65 -11.48 4.06 23.43
N GLN A 66 -12.32 3.33 24.17
CA GLN A 66 -13.57 3.86 24.68
C GLN A 66 -13.34 4.96 25.72
N LYS A 67 -14.32 5.84 25.85
CA LYS A 67 -14.30 6.91 26.86
C LYS A 67 -14.15 6.30 28.26
N SER A 68 -13.11 6.72 28.97
CA SER A 68 -12.88 6.30 30.35
C SER A 68 -13.76 7.09 31.31
N ARG A 69 -14.18 6.45 32.41
CA ARG A 69 -14.81 7.13 33.56
C ARG A 69 -13.80 7.89 34.42
N ASN A 70 -12.50 7.60 34.26
CA ASN A 70 -11.44 8.37 34.89
C ASN A 70 -11.16 9.61 34.02
N ASN A 71 -11.61 10.78 34.49
CA ASN A 71 -11.47 12.04 33.78
C ASN A 71 -10.01 12.44 33.52
N GLU A 72 -9.08 12.11 34.43
CA GLU A 72 -7.66 12.37 34.24
C GLU A 72 -7.11 11.52 33.09
N PHE A 73 -7.37 10.22 33.13
CA PHE A 73 -6.99 9.33 32.03
C PHE A 73 -7.70 9.70 30.74
N GLN A 74 -8.96 10.12 30.76
CA GLN A 74 -9.70 10.48 29.54
C GLN A 74 -9.06 11.66 28.79
N ARG A 75 -8.47 12.63 29.51
CA ARG A 75 -7.83 13.80 28.88
C ARG A 75 -6.50 13.46 28.20
N LYS A 76 -5.73 12.53 28.76
CA LYS A 76 -4.37 12.20 28.29
C LYS A 76 -4.29 11.67 26.85
N PRO A 77 -5.09 10.68 26.41
CA PRO A 77 -5.06 10.12 25.07
C PRO A 77 -5.98 10.84 24.08
N PHE A 78 -6.62 11.95 24.48
CA PHE A 78 -7.53 12.65 23.57
C PHE A 78 -6.76 13.34 22.45
N ASN A 79 -6.96 12.87 21.22
CA ASN A 79 -6.36 13.46 20.03
C ASN A 79 -7.28 14.57 19.49
N LEU A 80 -6.79 15.81 19.50
CA LEU A 80 -7.54 16.99 19.03
C LEU A 80 -7.82 16.93 17.52
N TYR A 81 -6.88 16.44 16.71
CA TYR A 81 -7.03 16.34 15.26
C TYR A 81 -8.08 15.31 14.84
N LYS A 82 -8.09 14.14 15.49
CA LYS A 82 -9.04 13.04 15.22
C LYS A 82 -10.32 13.12 16.06
N LYS A 83 -10.39 14.09 16.99
CA LYS A 83 -11.49 14.36 17.92
C LYS A 83 -11.96 13.13 18.69
N ARG A 84 -11.03 12.26 19.12
CA ARG A 84 -11.33 11.01 19.84
C ARG A 84 -10.15 10.54 20.69
N SER A 85 -10.41 9.66 21.65
CA SER A 85 -9.37 9.07 22.51
C SER A 85 -8.64 7.95 21.77
N LEU A 86 -7.31 8.10 21.63
CA LEU A 86 -6.45 7.21 20.87
C LEU A 86 -5.17 6.89 21.64
N LEU A 87 -4.77 5.63 21.57
CA LEU A 87 -3.40 5.22 21.88
C LEU A 87 -2.64 4.99 20.58
N LYS A 88 -1.33 5.09 20.64
CA LYS A 88 -0.44 4.96 19.49
C LYS A 88 0.70 4.02 19.82
N PRO A 89 0.61 2.72 19.50
CA PRO A 89 1.79 1.86 19.47
C PRO A 89 2.67 2.20 18.27
N MET A 90 3.99 2.06 18.45
CA MET A 90 4.97 2.20 17.38
C MET A 90 5.30 0.84 16.79
N ILE A 91 5.01 0.66 15.50
CA ILE A 91 5.24 -0.59 14.79
C ILE A 91 6.53 -0.46 14.01
N ILE A 92 7.39 -1.48 14.16
CA ILE A 92 8.64 -1.61 13.42
C ILE A 92 8.49 -2.83 12.54
N VAL A 93 8.60 -2.61 11.23
CA VAL A 93 8.48 -3.67 10.22
C VAL A 93 9.71 -3.70 9.32
N SER A 94 10.00 -4.86 8.76
CA SER A 94 10.99 -5.00 7.69
C SER A 94 10.42 -4.52 6.35
N THR A 95 11.25 -4.50 5.31
CA THR A 95 10.85 -4.09 3.96
C THR A 95 10.00 -5.12 3.21
N THR A 96 9.96 -6.37 3.69
CA THR A 96 8.97 -7.38 3.24
C THR A 96 7.62 -7.22 3.94
N GLY A 97 7.55 -6.41 5.00
CA GLY A 97 6.37 -6.24 5.84
C GLY A 97 6.30 -7.22 7.02
N TYR A 98 7.39 -7.93 7.31
CA TYR A 98 7.52 -8.73 8.52
C TYR A 98 7.51 -7.82 9.75
N VAL A 99 6.70 -8.13 10.77
CA VAL A 99 6.60 -7.31 11.98
C VAL A 99 7.70 -7.71 12.95
N ILE A 100 8.64 -6.79 13.20
CA ILE A 100 9.77 -7.01 14.11
C ILE A 100 9.35 -6.67 15.54
N ALA A 101 8.74 -5.51 15.75
CA ALA A 101 8.35 -5.07 17.09
C ALA A 101 7.10 -4.19 17.07
N CYS A 102 6.43 -4.16 18.21
CA CYS A 102 5.32 -3.27 18.52
C CYS A 102 5.61 -2.68 19.89
N ILE A 103 6.18 -1.48 19.90
CA ILE A 103 6.59 -0.81 21.14
C ILE A 103 5.38 -0.07 21.70
N ASP A 104 5.20 -0.25 23.02
CA ASP A 104 4.23 0.38 23.94
C ASP A 104 3.13 1.29 23.34
N PRO A 105 1.89 1.21 23.84
CA PRO A 105 0.87 2.19 23.48
C PRO A 105 1.16 3.56 24.13
N PHE A 106 1.50 4.56 23.32
CA PHE A 106 1.66 5.95 23.76
C PHE A 106 0.32 6.70 23.72
N CYS A 107 0.13 7.69 24.58
CA CYS A 107 -1.05 8.57 24.47
C CYS A 107 -0.94 9.41 23.20
N SER A 108 -2.00 9.53 22.41
CA SER A 108 -1.99 10.35 21.19
C SER A 108 -2.36 11.83 21.45
N SER A 109 -1.75 12.45 22.45
CA SER A 109 -1.91 13.88 22.74
C SER A 109 -1.07 14.76 21.80
N TYR A 110 -1.31 16.08 21.82
CA TYR A 110 -0.48 17.05 21.10
C TYR A 110 1.02 16.95 21.44
N SER A 111 1.36 16.65 22.69
CA SER A 111 2.74 16.49 23.16
C SER A 111 3.42 15.20 22.67
N ASN A 112 2.64 14.22 22.19
CA ASN A 112 3.09 12.88 21.84
C ASN A 112 2.84 12.65 20.34
N ASN A 113 3.54 13.44 19.52
CA ASN A 113 3.59 13.23 18.08
C ASN A 113 4.57 12.09 17.77
N ASP A 114 4.67 11.70 16.50
CA ASP A 114 5.50 10.57 16.08
C ASP A 114 6.98 10.78 16.41
N ALA A 115 7.51 11.98 16.13
CA ALA A 115 8.89 12.35 16.48
C ALA A 115 9.16 12.31 18.00
N SER A 116 8.30 12.91 18.84
CA SER A 116 8.54 12.96 20.29
C SER A 116 8.43 11.59 20.95
N ILE A 117 7.57 10.71 20.41
CA ILE A 117 7.51 9.32 20.83
C ILE A 117 8.79 8.58 20.38
N MET A 118 9.24 8.76 19.14
CA MET A 118 10.47 8.14 18.64
C MET A 118 11.68 8.54 19.48
N ASP A 119 11.85 9.83 19.76
CA ASP A 119 12.90 10.33 20.63
C ASP A 119 12.81 9.65 22.00
N ASN A 120 11.63 9.55 22.60
CA ASN A 120 11.46 8.88 23.89
C ASN A 120 11.90 7.41 23.86
N ILE A 121 11.53 6.68 22.80
CA ILE A 121 11.91 5.27 22.59
C ILE A 121 13.43 5.12 22.52
N LEU A 122 14.08 5.95 21.71
CA LEU A 122 15.53 5.89 21.50
C LEU A 122 16.30 6.31 22.76
N HIS A 123 15.93 7.44 23.38
CA HIS A 123 16.58 7.94 24.59
C HIS A 123 16.48 6.96 25.77
N ARG A 124 15.36 6.23 25.89
CA ARG A 124 15.17 5.23 26.95
C ARG A 124 15.69 3.85 26.60
N ASN A 125 16.16 3.66 25.36
CA ASN A 125 16.44 2.35 24.80
C ASN A 125 15.29 1.35 25.06
N THR A 126 14.05 1.79 24.80
CA THR A 126 12.85 1.00 25.11
C THR A 126 12.92 -0.37 24.42
N GLU A 127 12.62 -1.43 25.17
CA GLU A 127 12.73 -2.82 24.71
C GLU A 127 14.12 -3.23 24.19
N ASN A 128 15.17 -2.47 24.53
CA ASN A 128 16.54 -2.65 24.03
C ASN A 128 16.69 -2.51 22.50
N ILE A 129 15.89 -1.63 21.88
CA ILE A 129 15.96 -1.36 20.42
C ILE A 129 17.39 -1.05 19.94
N LEU A 130 18.19 -0.31 20.72
CA LEU A 130 19.57 0.06 20.36
C LEU A 130 20.56 -1.11 20.46
N ASN A 131 20.17 -2.23 21.10
CA ASN A 131 20.96 -3.45 21.06
C ASN A 131 20.74 -4.19 19.73
N TRP A 132 19.58 -3.99 19.11
CA TRP A 132 19.18 -4.61 17.85
C TRP A 132 19.64 -3.79 16.65
N LEU A 133 19.34 -2.48 16.63
CA LEU A 133 19.84 -1.55 15.60
C LEU A 133 21.35 -1.41 15.70
N LYS A 134 22.02 -1.34 14.55
CA LYS A 134 23.46 -1.10 14.45
C LYS A 134 23.74 0.19 13.71
N LYS A 135 24.97 0.67 13.90
CA LYS A 135 25.53 1.75 13.11
C LYS A 135 25.32 1.48 11.61
N ASP A 136 24.97 2.53 10.89
CA ASP A 136 24.69 2.61 9.46
C ASP A 136 23.39 1.89 9.02
N ASP A 137 22.60 1.34 9.94
CA ASP A 137 21.25 0.83 9.63
C ASP A 137 20.34 1.93 9.08
N ILE A 138 19.41 1.52 8.21
CA ILE A 138 18.49 2.44 7.54
C ILE A 138 17.13 2.40 8.22
N VAL A 139 16.70 3.57 8.68
CA VAL A 139 15.38 3.79 9.27
C VAL A 139 14.52 4.60 8.32
N VAL A 140 13.51 3.95 7.74
CA VAL A 140 12.52 4.57 6.88
C VAL A 140 11.34 5.02 7.73
N VAL A 141 11.05 6.31 7.70
CA VAL A 141 9.99 6.92 8.50
C VAL A 141 9.16 7.88 7.66
N ASP A 142 7.95 8.14 8.13
CA ASP A 142 7.08 9.13 7.50
C ASP A 142 7.45 10.58 7.92
N ARG A 143 6.72 11.55 7.39
CA ARG A 143 7.00 12.98 7.65
C ARG A 143 6.74 13.40 9.10
N GLY A 144 5.95 12.65 9.87
CA GLY A 144 5.69 12.92 11.29
C GLY A 144 6.92 12.75 12.18
N PHE A 145 7.96 12.08 11.69
CA PHE A 145 9.22 11.83 12.41
C PHE A 145 10.32 12.86 12.13
N ARG A 146 10.04 13.92 11.35
CA ARG A 146 11.03 14.93 10.95
C ARG A 146 11.85 15.46 12.12
N ASP A 147 11.19 15.78 13.23
CA ASP A 147 11.86 16.40 14.38
C ASP A 147 12.75 15.42 15.16
N SER A 148 12.65 14.11 14.90
CA SER A 148 13.47 13.04 15.49
C SER A 148 14.65 12.60 14.60
N VAL A 149 14.79 13.17 13.40
CA VAL A 149 15.87 12.81 12.45
C VAL A 149 17.24 13.01 13.07
N HIS A 150 17.49 14.18 13.65
CA HIS A 150 18.78 14.49 14.27
C HIS A 150 19.11 13.50 15.41
N THR A 151 18.12 13.09 16.20
CA THR A 151 18.30 12.09 17.25
C THR A 151 18.74 10.75 16.67
N MET A 152 18.07 10.28 15.61
CA MET A 152 18.43 9.03 14.94
C MET A 152 19.82 9.09 14.29
N GLU A 153 20.15 10.18 13.59
CA GLU A 153 21.46 10.38 12.96
C GLU A 153 22.59 10.48 13.99
N SER A 154 22.33 11.05 15.18
CA SER A 154 23.30 11.09 16.28
C SER A 154 23.64 9.70 16.86
N LEU A 155 22.82 8.70 16.55
CA LEU A 155 23.04 7.28 16.89
C LEU A 155 23.71 6.51 15.72
N ASP A 156 24.30 7.23 14.76
CA ASP A 156 24.87 6.69 13.52
C ASP A 156 23.84 5.92 12.66
N LEU A 157 22.54 6.29 12.70
CA LEU A 157 21.52 5.69 11.83
C LEU A 157 21.30 6.53 10.57
N ASN A 158 21.05 5.85 9.46
CA ASN A 158 20.71 6.49 8.18
C ASN A 158 19.19 6.67 8.08
N VAL A 159 18.70 7.91 8.08
CA VAL A 159 17.25 8.18 8.07
C VAL A 159 16.76 8.47 6.66
N VAL A 160 15.74 7.74 6.21
CA VAL A 160 15.08 7.97 4.91
C VAL A 160 13.67 8.51 5.15
N LEU A 161 13.45 9.72 4.65
CA LEU A 161 12.15 10.40 4.63
C LEU A 161 11.66 10.58 3.19
N PRO A 162 10.33 10.54 2.94
CA PRO A 162 9.78 10.99 1.66
C PRO A 162 10.20 12.46 1.38
N PRO A 163 10.68 12.80 0.16
CA PRO A 163 11.16 14.13 -0.14
C PRO A 163 10.10 15.21 0.06
N PHE A 164 10.54 16.41 0.44
CA PHE A 164 9.66 17.55 0.69
C PHE A 164 9.16 18.15 -0.64
N LEU A 165 7.87 18.00 -0.93
CA LEU A 165 7.21 18.81 -1.95
C LEU A 165 7.00 20.22 -1.39
N ASN A 166 8.04 21.07 -1.51
CA ASN A 166 8.01 22.52 -1.28
C ASN A 166 6.98 23.19 -2.21
N ALA A 167 5.67 23.08 -1.91
CA ALA A 167 4.58 23.62 -2.73
C ALA A 167 4.55 23.15 -4.20
N ARG A 168 5.30 22.11 -4.56
CA ARG A 168 5.36 21.52 -5.91
C ARG A 168 4.45 20.30 -6.00
N ARG A 169 3.92 20.04 -7.20
CA ARG A 169 3.03 18.88 -7.47
C ARG A 169 3.78 17.58 -7.80
N GLN A 170 5.11 17.61 -7.99
CA GLN A 170 5.93 16.48 -8.48
C GLN A 170 7.38 16.55 -7.95
N PHE A 171 8.04 15.40 -7.76
CA PHE A 171 9.50 15.29 -7.54
C PHE A 171 10.26 15.84 -8.76
N THR A 172 11.51 16.27 -8.57
CA THR A 172 12.34 16.69 -9.70
C THR A 172 12.69 15.49 -10.57
N THR A 173 12.92 15.75 -11.86
CA THR A 173 13.32 14.71 -12.82
C THR A 173 14.51 13.93 -12.28
N SER A 174 15.51 14.56 -11.65
CA SER A 174 16.67 13.88 -11.05
C SER A 174 16.34 12.93 -9.89
N GLU A 175 15.32 13.24 -9.07
CA GLU A 175 14.90 12.41 -7.92
C GLU A 175 14.02 11.22 -8.37
N VAL A 176 13.26 11.39 -9.45
CA VAL A 176 12.56 10.29 -10.14
C VAL A 176 13.56 9.43 -10.94
N ASN A 177 14.67 10.03 -11.40
CA ASN A 177 15.67 9.38 -12.25
C ASN A 177 16.62 8.43 -11.52
N GLN A 178 16.62 8.38 -10.18
CA GLN A 178 17.34 7.32 -9.46
C GLN A 178 16.67 5.94 -9.67
N SER A 179 15.43 5.91 -10.17
CA SER A 179 14.91 4.77 -10.95
C SER A 179 15.03 5.07 -12.45
N LYS A 180 16.12 4.58 -13.03
CA LYS A 180 16.48 4.40 -14.45
C LYS A 180 15.48 4.82 -15.57
N TYR A 181 16.06 5.51 -16.57
CA TYR A 181 15.68 5.66 -18.00
C TYR A 181 14.59 6.66 -18.43
N VAL A 182 14.90 7.96 -18.33
CA VAL A 182 14.21 9.02 -19.09
C VAL A 182 14.41 8.90 -20.61
N THR A 183 15.43 8.19 -21.07
CA THR A 183 15.76 8.13 -22.52
C THR A 183 14.75 7.34 -23.36
N LYS A 184 13.94 6.43 -22.76
CA LYS A 184 12.90 5.67 -23.50
C LYS A 184 11.49 6.28 -23.38
N ARG A 185 11.25 7.09 -22.34
CA ARG A 185 9.97 7.79 -22.12
C ARG A 185 9.65 8.77 -23.25
N ASN A 186 10.67 9.37 -23.86
CA ASN A 186 10.49 10.30 -24.99
C ASN A 186 10.19 9.54 -26.29
N ASN A 187 10.93 8.46 -26.60
CA ASN A 187 10.71 7.72 -27.85
C ASN A 187 9.33 7.06 -27.97
N LEU A 188 8.74 6.54 -26.88
CA LEU A 188 7.40 5.92 -26.90
C LEU A 188 6.24 6.92 -26.76
N LYS A 189 6.51 8.16 -26.31
CA LYS A 189 5.52 9.26 -26.33
C LYS A 189 5.56 10.04 -27.62
N GLU A 190 6.70 10.06 -28.31
CA GLU A 190 6.91 10.76 -29.59
C GLU A 190 6.63 9.87 -30.81
N SER A 191 6.70 8.53 -30.69
CA SER A 191 6.28 7.64 -31.78
C SER A 191 4.76 7.48 -31.80
N SER A 192 4.18 7.36 -33.00
CA SER A 192 2.81 6.91 -33.24
C SER A 192 2.63 5.44 -32.84
N THR A 193 3.03 5.06 -31.62
CA THR A 193 3.04 3.69 -31.13
C THR A 193 1.62 3.14 -31.23
N LYS A 194 1.42 2.14 -32.08
CA LYS A 194 0.15 1.47 -32.23
C LYS A 194 0.01 0.43 -31.12
N TRP A 195 -1.07 0.54 -30.36
CA TRP A 195 -1.44 -0.39 -29.31
C TRP A 195 -2.51 -1.32 -29.84
N HIS A 196 -2.28 -2.62 -29.72
CA HIS A 196 -3.28 -3.62 -30.04
C HIS A 196 -3.95 -4.07 -28.74
N ALA A 197 -5.24 -3.81 -28.58
CA ALA A 197 -6.01 -4.36 -27.47
C ALA A 197 -6.03 -5.89 -27.60
N MET A 198 -5.76 -6.57 -26.50
CA MET A 198 -5.77 -8.02 -26.46
C MET A 198 -7.16 -8.49 -26.07
N ASP A 199 -7.78 -9.28 -26.94
CA ASP A 199 -9.14 -9.77 -26.73
C ASP A 199 -9.22 -10.78 -25.57
N ARG A 200 -8.11 -11.47 -25.27
CA ARG A 200 -8.01 -12.41 -24.15
C ARG A 200 -6.60 -12.40 -23.52
N ILE A 201 -6.54 -12.47 -22.20
CA ILE A 201 -5.28 -12.46 -21.43
C ILE A 201 -4.52 -13.78 -21.46
N ASP A 202 -5.23 -14.90 -21.66
CA ASP A 202 -4.64 -16.23 -21.77
C ASP A 202 -3.63 -16.33 -22.93
N ILE A 203 -3.57 -15.31 -23.80
CA ILE A 203 -2.62 -15.23 -24.92
C ILE A 203 -1.22 -14.72 -24.50
N ILE A 204 -1.05 -14.08 -23.33
CA ILE A 204 0.31 -13.66 -22.88
C ILE A 204 0.94 -14.77 -22.03
N GLU A 205 1.12 -15.96 -22.61
CA GLU A 205 1.78 -17.11 -21.97
C GLU A 205 3.25 -16.80 -21.64
N GLU A 206 3.86 -15.88 -22.38
CA GLU A 206 5.24 -15.45 -22.19
C GLU A 206 5.43 -14.47 -21.03
N PHE A 207 4.36 -14.03 -20.35
CA PHE A 207 4.50 -13.19 -19.17
C PHE A 207 5.03 -14.03 -18.00
N PRO A 208 6.04 -13.55 -17.24
CA PRO A 208 6.70 -14.37 -16.25
C PRO A 208 5.73 -14.77 -15.14
N ILE A 209 5.84 -16.02 -14.69
CA ILE A 209 5.08 -16.53 -13.55
C ILE A 209 5.90 -16.25 -12.31
N LEU A 210 5.35 -15.45 -11.39
CA LEU A 210 6.02 -15.05 -10.15
C LEU A 210 5.21 -15.55 -8.97
N SER A 211 5.90 -15.99 -7.93
CA SER A 211 5.33 -16.26 -6.61
C SER A 211 4.97 -14.96 -5.89
N GLU A 212 4.13 -15.07 -4.85
CA GLU A 212 3.81 -13.95 -3.97
C GLU A 212 5.07 -13.33 -3.35
N ASP A 213 6.04 -14.17 -2.96
CA ASP A 213 7.30 -13.73 -2.37
C ASP A 213 8.17 -12.97 -3.37
N GLU A 214 8.26 -13.41 -4.63
CA GLU A 214 8.96 -12.67 -5.70
C GLU A 214 8.31 -11.31 -5.95
N ILE A 215 6.97 -11.22 -5.96
CA ILE A 215 6.27 -9.94 -6.10
C ILE A 215 6.56 -9.02 -4.90
N VAL A 216 6.58 -9.54 -3.68
CA VAL A 216 6.91 -8.76 -2.48
C VAL A 216 8.36 -8.30 -2.48
N ASN A 217 9.29 -9.15 -2.92
CA ASN A 217 10.72 -8.91 -2.85
C ASN A 217 11.25 -8.04 -4.00
N ASP A 218 10.74 -8.24 -5.21
CA ASP A 218 11.33 -7.67 -6.43
C ASP A 218 10.47 -6.60 -7.10
N ILE A 219 9.18 -6.50 -6.76
CA ILE A 219 8.24 -5.55 -7.40
C ILE A 219 7.72 -4.50 -6.43
N THR A 220 7.36 -4.90 -5.21
CA THR A 220 6.74 -4.01 -4.22
C THR A 220 7.70 -3.66 -3.08
N LEU A 221 7.32 -2.68 -2.25
CA LEU A 221 7.94 -2.41 -0.95
C LEU A 221 7.04 -2.95 0.16
N GLY A 222 6.88 -4.27 0.17
CA GLY A 222 6.17 -5.00 1.22
C GLY A 222 4.70 -5.30 0.92
N THR A 223 4.12 -6.15 1.78
CA THR A 223 2.79 -6.75 1.57
C THR A 223 1.62 -5.77 1.49
N PHE A 224 1.74 -4.54 2.01
CA PHE A 224 0.67 -3.55 1.91
C PHE A 224 0.38 -3.16 0.46
N GLN A 225 1.42 -2.91 -0.33
CA GLN A 225 1.25 -2.57 -1.75
C GLN A 225 0.64 -3.75 -2.51
N LEU A 226 1.05 -4.99 -2.20
CA LEU A 226 0.45 -6.18 -2.76
C LEU A 226 -1.04 -6.31 -2.43
N LYS A 227 -1.45 -6.14 -1.17
CA LYS A 227 -2.87 -6.20 -0.78
C LYS A 227 -3.72 -5.19 -1.54
N ARG A 228 -3.20 -3.97 -1.71
CA ARG A 228 -3.87 -2.94 -2.51
C ARG A 228 -3.89 -3.28 -4.00
N ALA A 229 -2.81 -3.88 -4.51
CA ALA A 229 -2.72 -4.37 -5.88
C ALA A 229 -3.79 -5.41 -6.18
N ARG A 230 -4.03 -6.37 -5.27
CA ARG A 230 -5.11 -7.37 -5.41
C ARG A 230 -6.49 -6.75 -5.55
N SER A 231 -6.79 -5.75 -4.71
CA SER A 231 -8.07 -5.03 -4.79
C SER A 231 -8.26 -4.32 -6.15
N TYR A 232 -7.21 -3.69 -6.69
CA TYR A 232 -7.28 -3.13 -8.05
C TYR A 232 -7.36 -4.23 -9.10
N ALA A 233 -6.67 -5.36 -8.90
CA ALA A 233 -6.68 -6.45 -9.85
C ALA A 233 -8.09 -7.04 -9.98
N GLU A 234 -8.79 -7.17 -8.86
CA GLU A 234 -10.20 -7.58 -8.84
C GLU A 234 -11.13 -6.58 -9.53
N GLU A 235 -10.96 -5.27 -9.32
CA GLU A 235 -11.78 -4.23 -9.95
C GLU A 235 -11.63 -4.24 -11.48
N ASN A 236 -10.40 -4.45 -11.96
CA ASN A 236 -10.09 -4.46 -13.40
C ASN A 236 -10.28 -5.84 -14.04
N ALA A 237 -10.49 -6.87 -13.23
CA ALA A 237 -10.74 -8.22 -13.67
C ALA A 237 -12.25 -8.45 -13.87
N SER A 238 -12.65 -8.63 -15.13
CA SER A 238 -14.03 -8.92 -15.53
C SER A 238 -14.16 -10.35 -16.05
N THR A 239 -15.31 -11.00 -15.84
CA THR A 239 -15.64 -12.32 -16.44
C THR A 239 -16.39 -12.09 -17.74
N THR A 240 -15.67 -11.74 -18.81
CA THR A 240 -16.30 -11.23 -20.04
C THR A 240 -16.26 -12.18 -21.23
N ASP A 241 -15.59 -13.32 -21.18
CA ASP A 241 -15.61 -14.26 -22.30
C ASP A 241 -16.62 -15.40 -22.13
N LEU A 242 -17.04 -15.98 -23.26
CA LEU A 242 -17.99 -17.10 -23.34
C LEU A 242 -17.49 -18.37 -22.61
N THR A 243 -16.23 -18.38 -22.17
CA THR A 243 -15.60 -19.47 -21.42
C THR A 243 -15.67 -19.28 -19.91
N GLY A 244 -16.13 -18.11 -19.44
CA GLY A 244 -16.15 -17.75 -18.02
C GLY A 244 -14.78 -17.38 -17.45
N SER A 245 -13.78 -17.15 -18.31
CA SER A 245 -12.42 -16.82 -17.89
C SER A 245 -12.33 -15.35 -17.43
N VAL A 246 -11.48 -15.11 -16.44
CA VAL A 246 -11.24 -13.76 -15.92
C VAL A 246 -10.31 -13.00 -16.86
N ASN A 247 -10.76 -11.87 -17.38
CA ASN A 247 -10.02 -11.01 -18.28
C ASN A 247 -9.70 -9.67 -17.61
N TYR A 248 -8.50 -9.16 -17.84
CA TYR A 248 -8.01 -7.86 -17.39
C TYR A 248 -7.58 -7.12 -18.66
N THR A 249 -7.96 -5.86 -18.82
CA THR A 249 -7.70 -5.15 -20.08
C THR A 249 -6.20 -4.95 -20.28
N ILE A 250 -5.63 -5.57 -21.31
CA ILE A 250 -4.22 -5.43 -21.69
C ILE A 250 -4.11 -5.02 -23.15
N HIS A 251 -3.22 -4.07 -23.43
CA HIS A 251 -2.83 -3.68 -24.77
C HIS A 251 -1.36 -4.05 -24.99
N ARG A 252 -1.04 -4.66 -26.14
CA ARG A 252 0.34 -4.97 -26.54
C ARG A 252 0.87 -3.91 -27.49
N CYS A 253 2.15 -3.55 -27.32
CA CYS A 253 2.83 -2.68 -28.26
C CYS A 253 3.12 -3.45 -29.56
N GLN A 254 2.73 -2.91 -30.72
CA GLN A 254 2.96 -3.56 -32.01
C GLN A 254 4.44 -3.61 -32.41
N GLU A 255 5.21 -2.60 -32.03
CA GLU A 255 6.63 -2.48 -32.38
C GLU A 255 7.54 -3.29 -31.44
N PHE A 256 7.13 -3.41 -30.17
CA PHE A 256 7.90 -4.06 -29.11
C PHE A 256 7.03 -5.10 -28.40
N PRO A 257 7.05 -6.37 -28.84
CA PRO A 257 6.21 -7.42 -28.27
C PRO A 257 6.48 -7.69 -26.78
N ASP A 258 7.65 -7.32 -26.26
CA ASP A 258 8.06 -7.40 -24.85
C ASP A 258 7.47 -6.28 -23.97
N ILE A 259 6.61 -5.41 -24.53
CA ILE A 259 5.99 -4.28 -23.85
C ILE A 259 4.46 -4.38 -23.89
N ILE A 260 3.84 -4.33 -22.70
CA ILE A 260 2.39 -4.29 -22.52
C ILE A 260 1.95 -3.06 -21.74
N ARG A 261 0.69 -2.68 -21.90
CA ARG A 261 0.01 -1.62 -21.16
C ARG A 261 -1.28 -2.18 -20.58
N ALA A 262 -1.62 -1.80 -19.36
CA ALA A 262 -2.79 -2.30 -18.63
C ALA A 262 -3.73 -1.14 -18.24
N PRO A 263 -4.52 -0.59 -19.17
CA PRO A 263 -5.34 0.59 -18.92
C PRO A 263 -6.22 0.43 -17.68
N THR A 264 -6.22 1.43 -16.81
CA THR A 264 -6.87 1.37 -15.51
C THR A 264 -7.60 2.69 -15.23
N GLN A 265 -8.87 2.63 -14.88
CA GLN A 265 -9.66 3.82 -14.57
C GLN A 265 -9.28 4.38 -13.19
N SER A 266 -9.30 5.71 -13.04
CA SER A 266 -9.09 6.35 -11.74
C SER A 266 -10.31 6.17 -10.83
N ALA A 267 -10.10 5.62 -9.64
CA ALA A 267 -11.13 5.48 -8.60
C ALA A 267 -11.69 6.82 -8.07
N HIS A 268 -11.01 7.95 -8.36
CA HIS A 268 -11.41 9.27 -7.85
C HIS A 268 -11.91 10.23 -8.93
N VAL A 269 -11.66 9.92 -10.21
CA VAL A 269 -11.97 10.82 -11.34
C VAL A 269 -12.41 9.98 -12.54
N SER A 270 -13.70 10.03 -12.87
CA SER A 270 -14.30 9.25 -13.97
C SER A 270 -13.73 9.57 -15.35
N ARG A 271 -13.12 10.74 -15.55
CA ARG A 271 -12.48 11.13 -16.83
C ARG A 271 -11.01 10.73 -16.94
N ALA A 272 -10.37 10.27 -15.86
CA ALA A 272 -8.93 10.02 -15.84
C ALA A 272 -8.64 8.52 -15.96
N GLN A 273 -8.04 8.13 -17.08
CA GLN A 273 -7.51 6.78 -17.28
C GLN A 273 -5.99 6.81 -17.18
N TYR A 274 -5.43 5.81 -16.49
CA TYR A 274 -4.00 5.64 -16.35
C TYR A 274 -3.50 4.48 -17.19
N HIS A 275 -2.25 4.59 -17.65
CA HIS A 275 -1.63 3.63 -18.56
C HIS A 275 -0.37 3.00 -17.93
N PRO A 276 -0.50 2.13 -16.92
CA PRO A 276 0.62 1.36 -16.44
C PRO A 276 1.19 0.54 -17.59
N THR A 277 2.49 0.66 -17.82
CA THR A 277 3.19 0.01 -18.92
C THR A 277 4.35 -0.80 -18.33
N ILE A 278 4.50 -2.03 -18.79
CA ILE A 278 5.41 -3.04 -18.23
C ILE A 278 6.19 -3.65 -19.39
N ARG A 279 7.50 -3.80 -19.18
CA ARG A 279 8.42 -4.50 -20.05
C ARG A 279 8.91 -5.77 -19.35
N PHE A 280 8.93 -6.89 -20.05
CA PHE A 280 9.19 -8.19 -19.45
C PHE A 280 9.89 -9.16 -20.42
N THR A 281 10.45 -10.23 -19.88
CA THR A 281 10.84 -11.45 -20.60
C THR A 281 10.01 -12.62 -20.08
N ARG A 282 10.22 -13.83 -20.62
CA ARG A 282 9.61 -15.05 -20.06
C ARG A 282 10.04 -15.35 -18.62
N GLU A 283 11.17 -14.80 -18.20
CA GLU A 283 11.82 -15.13 -16.94
C GLU A 283 11.62 -14.03 -15.88
N GLU A 284 11.56 -12.76 -16.28
CA GLU A 284 11.53 -11.65 -15.33
C GLU A 284 10.79 -10.40 -15.83
N ILE A 285 10.43 -9.53 -14.89
CA ILE A 285 9.98 -8.17 -15.17
C ILE A 285 11.22 -7.28 -15.30
N LEU A 286 11.40 -6.65 -16.47
CA LEU A 286 12.57 -5.84 -16.78
C LEU A 286 12.42 -4.38 -16.29
N ASP A 287 11.31 -3.74 -16.64
CA ASP A 287 11.06 -2.32 -16.36
C ASP A 287 9.56 -2.02 -16.31
N TRP A 288 9.18 -0.92 -15.67
CA TRP A 288 7.80 -0.45 -15.66
C TRP A 288 7.71 1.08 -15.54
N TRP A 289 6.65 1.67 -16.07
CA TRP A 289 6.40 3.11 -15.97
C TRP A 289 4.92 3.45 -16.04
N ARG A 290 4.57 4.66 -15.61
CA ARG A 290 3.18 5.14 -15.59
C ARG A 290 3.08 6.66 -15.67
N ASP A 291 1.88 7.13 -16.01
CA ASP A 291 1.50 8.55 -16.01
C ASP A 291 0.73 9.00 -14.75
N CYS A 292 0.58 8.16 -13.71
CA CYS A 292 -0.21 8.52 -12.53
C CYS A 292 0.61 9.28 -11.49
N THR A 293 -0.02 10.25 -10.82
CA THR A 293 0.63 11.09 -9.79
C THR A 293 1.28 10.27 -8.67
N ALA A 294 0.66 9.15 -8.28
CA ALA A 294 1.22 8.23 -7.29
C ALA A 294 2.50 7.53 -7.76
N GLY A 295 2.62 7.16 -9.05
CA GLY A 295 3.83 6.55 -9.60
C GLY A 295 5.01 7.51 -9.67
N ASN A 296 4.75 8.81 -9.79
CA ASN A 296 5.77 9.84 -9.70
C ASN A 296 6.16 10.20 -8.26
N SER A 297 5.50 9.62 -7.24
CA SER A 297 5.62 10.03 -5.83
C SER A 297 6.01 8.88 -4.88
N VAL A 298 6.25 7.67 -5.39
CA VAL A 298 6.45 6.44 -4.60
C VAL A 298 7.75 5.77 -5.02
N ILE A 299 8.58 5.41 -4.03
CA ILE A 299 9.75 4.55 -4.18
C ILE A 299 9.23 3.13 -4.49
N GLY A 300 9.70 2.48 -5.58
CA GLY A 300 9.18 1.20 -6.08
C GLY A 300 8.15 1.35 -7.22
N CYS A 301 7.06 0.57 -7.20
CA CYS A 301 5.98 0.67 -8.19
C CYS A 301 4.65 1.14 -7.59
N CYS A 302 3.82 1.85 -8.38
CA CYS A 302 2.49 2.24 -7.90
C CYS A 302 1.56 1.01 -7.80
N SER A 303 0.52 1.11 -6.98
CA SER A 303 -0.47 0.03 -6.76
C SER A 303 -1.11 -0.54 -8.03
N HIS A 304 -1.12 0.23 -9.12
CA HIS A 304 -1.71 -0.21 -10.37
C HIS A 304 -0.72 -0.94 -11.30
N ILE A 305 0.57 -0.62 -11.22
CA ILE A 305 1.62 -1.45 -11.85
C ILE A 305 1.67 -2.78 -11.11
N ALA A 306 1.72 -2.72 -9.77
CA ALA A 306 1.65 -3.90 -8.92
C ALA A 306 0.39 -4.74 -9.21
N SER A 307 -0.77 -4.10 -9.42
CA SER A 307 -2.03 -4.77 -9.79
C SER A 307 -1.89 -5.59 -11.08
N ALA A 308 -1.41 -4.95 -12.15
CA ALA A 308 -1.24 -5.63 -13.43
C ALA A 308 -0.21 -6.77 -13.35
N ILE A 309 0.93 -6.55 -12.67
CA ILE A 309 1.95 -7.59 -12.48
C ILE A 309 1.39 -8.74 -11.63
N CYS A 310 0.76 -8.45 -10.49
CA CYS A 310 0.18 -9.46 -9.59
C CYS A 310 -0.87 -10.32 -10.30
N PHE A 311 -1.76 -9.68 -11.06
CA PHE A 311 -2.77 -10.40 -11.82
C PHE A 311 -2.15 -11.33 -12.87
N LEU A 312 -1.23 -10.81 -13.69
CA LEU A 312 -0.66 -11.53 -14.85
C LEU A 312 0.38 -12.59 -14.43
N SER A 313 1.16 -12.35 -13.39
CA SER A 313 2.22 -13.28 -12.97
C SER A 313 1.73 -14.33 -11.99
N PHE A 314 0.67 -14.05 -11.21
CA PHE A 314 0.27 -14.90 -10.08
C PHE A 314 -1.22 -15.23 -10.07
N GLU A 315 -2.12 -14.24 -9.97
CA GLU A 315 -3.55 -14.52 -9.69
C GLU A 315 -4.28 -15.24 -10.82
N ARG A 316 -3.94 -15.00 -12.09
CA ARG A 316 -4.59 -15.68 -13.23
C ARG A 316 -4.32 -17.19 -13.26
N TRP A 317 -3.27 -17.63 -12.56
CA TRP A 317 -2.86 -19.05 -12.49
C TRP A 317 -3.47 -19.79 -11.29
N GLN A 318 -4.16 -19.09 -10.39
CA GLN A 318 -4.79 -19.72 -9.24
C GLN A 318 -6.18 -20.26 -9.58
N THR A 319 -6.38 -21.55 -9.32
CA THR A 319 -7.67 -22.24 -9.53
C THR A 319 -8.68 -21.98 -8.39
N GLN A 320 -8.25 -21.39 -7.27
CA GLN A 320 -9.13 -21.10 -6.14
C GLN A 320 -9.96 -19.83 -6.37
N SER A 321 -11.25 -19.96 -6.04
CA SER A 321 -12.25 -18.88 -6.06
C SER A 321 -11.68 -17.58 -5.51
N ARG A 322 -11.60 -16.56 -6.36
CA ARG A 322 -11.30 -15.19 -5.97
C ARG A 322 -12.34 -14.75 -4.94
N SER A 323 -11.99 -14.80 -3.65
CA SER A 323 -12.88 -14.27 -2.62
C SER A 323 -12.80 -12.75 -2.68
N ARG A 324 -13.82 -12.10 -3.27
CA ARG A 324 -13.97 -10.65 -3.24
C ARG A 324 -13.91 -10.17 -1.78
N PRO A 325 -12.86 -9.50 -1.31
CA PRO A 325 -12.84 -8.95 0.03
C PRO A 325 -13.89 -7.83 0.05
N SER A 326 -14.93 -7.98 0.86
CA SER A 326 -15.96 -6.96 1.17
C SER A 326 -17.00 -6.59 0.09
N GLY A 327 -17.12 -7.33 -1.01
CA GLY A 327 -18.12 -7.05 -2.06
C GLY A 327 -19.59 -7.25 -1.66
N THR A 328 -19.89 -7.80 -0.48
CA THR A 328 -21.28 -8.01 -0.03
C THR A 328 -21.84 -6.83 0.75
N PHE A 329 -21.01 -6.05 1.46
CA PHE A 329 -21.51 -4.92 2.26
C PHE A 329 -22.13 -3.82 1.39
N ILE A 330 -21.54 -3.57 0.21
CA ILE A 330 -22.04 -2.58 -0.75
C ILE A 330 -23.48 -2.87 -1.18
N ASN A 331 -23.89 -4.15 -1.21
CA ASN A 331 -25.26 -4.55 -1.55
C ASN A 331 -26.29 -4.13 -0.48
N PHE A 332 -25.84 -3.77 0.72
CA PHE A 332 -26.68 -3.26 1.81
C PHE A 332 -26.61 -1.73 1.93
N VAL A 333 -25.88 -1.05 1.04
CA VAL A 333 -25.77 0.41 1.01
C VAL A 333 -26.66 0.93 -0.11
N ALA A 334 -27.70 1.69 0.24
CA ALA A 334 -28.54 2.37 -0.73
C ALA A 334 -27.83 3.62 -1.29
N ASP A 335 -27.76 3.74 -2.62
CA ASP A 335 -27.35 4.98 -3.28
C ASP A 335 -28.56 5.90 -3.42
N ALA A 336 -28.65 6.90 -2.53
CA ALA A 336 -29.76 7.85 -2.53
C ALA A 336 -29.81 8.71 -3.82
N ALA A 337 -28.72 8.82 -4.58
CA ALA A 337 -28.71 9.54 -5.85
C ALA A 337 -29.31 8.73 -7.01
N ALA A 338 -29.50 7.41 -6.84
CA ALA A 338 -30.10 6.54 -7.84
C ALA A 338 -31.64 6.58 -7.86
N GLN A 339 -32.28 7.29 -6.92
CA GLN A 339 -33.74 7.49 -6.91
C GLN A 339 -34.14 8.67 -7.81
N GLN A 340 -34.02 8.52 -9.12
CA GLN A 340 -34.68 9.40 -10.10
C GLN A 340 -35.24 8.59 -11.27
N GLU A 341 -36.22 7.74 -10.99
CA GLU A 341 -37.25 7.34 -11.97
C GLU A 341 -38.56 7.08 -11.20
N LEU A 342 -39.06 8.11 -10.51
CA LEU A 342 -40.49 8.22 -10.25
C LEU A 342 -40.98 9.25 -11.26
N SER A 343 -41.65 8.76 -12.30
CA SER A 343 -42.31 9.56 -13.31
C SER A 343 -43.15 10.64 -12.63
N ASP A 344 -42.77 11.90 -12.83
CA ASP A 344 -43.71 13.02 -12.71
C ASP A 344 -44.77 12.82 -13.79
N SER A 345 -45.85 12.11 -13.45
CA SER A 345 -47.11 12.24 -14.17
C SER A 345 -47.70 13.59 -13.75
N THR A 346 -47.26 14.65 -14.41
CA THR A 346 -47.96 15.93 -14.37
C THR A 346 -49.35 15.71 -14.94
N ASN A 347 -50.34 16.11 -14.15
CA ASN A 347 -51.75 16.24 -14.53
C ASN A 347 -51.86 17.02 -15.84
N ASP A 348 -52.54 16.42 -16.83
CA ASP A 348 -53.29 17.19 -17.81
C ASP A 348 -54.76 17.04 -17.40
N ASP A 349 -55.29 18.12 -16.83
CA ASP A 349 -56.71 18.32 -16.60
C ASP A 349 -57.39 18.45 -17.97
N GLU A 350 -58.25 17.49 -18.35
CA GLU A 350 -59.16 17.63 -19.48
C GLU A 350 -60.41 18.36 -19.01
N ASP A 351 -60.47 19.67 -19.29
CA ASP A 351 -61.70 20.46 -19.28
C ASP A 351 -62.63 19.94 -20.39
N GLU A 352 -63.71 19.24 -19.99
CA GLU A 352 -64.89 18.99 -20.81
C GLU A 352 -65.75 20.25 -20.83
N ASP A 353 -65.87 20.91 -22.00
CA ASP A 353 -67.03 21.73 -22.36
C ASP A 353 -67.23 21.70 -23.89
N ASP A 354 -68.43 21.23 -24.26
CA ASP A 354 -69.30 21.54 -25.41
C ASP A 354 -68.75 21.50 -26.85
N ASP A 355 -69.27 20.57 -27.68
CA ASP A 355 -70.31 20.87 -28.68
C ASP A 355 -70.71 19.65 -29.56
N GLU A 356 -72.00 19.62 -29.95
CA GLU A 356 -72.69 18.81 -30.99
C GLU A 356 -73.23 17.40 -30.62
N ASP A 357 -74.45 17.31 -30.04
CA ASP A 357 -75.75 17.19 -30.77
C ASP A 357 -76.94 16.87 -29.81
#